data_AF-A0A0F9CJZ6-F1
#
_entry.id   AF-A0A0F9CJZ6-F1
#
_cell.length_a   1.000
_cell.length_b   1.000
_cell.length_c   1.000
_cell.angle_alpha   90.00
_cell.angle_beta   90.00
_cell.angle_gamma   90.00
#
_symmetry.space_group_name_H-M   'P 1'
#
loop_
_entity.id
_entity.type
_entity.pdbx_description
1 polymer ?
#
loop_
_entity_poly.entity_id
_entity_poly.type
_entity_poly.pdbx_seq_one_letter_code
_entity_poly.pdbx_strand_id
1 'polypeptide(L)'
;MKKLLLLLALLFVPLSASAQVGNMFLRPFAGVPSGACAEPLGFALNTTNGDFYSCDAGAWVKIGPGAAATGYQTIEEEGTPLTQRTTLNMIGGTVTCADNVTKTDCTFTAGGGTHDILSATHTDTTAAVVSRGSIVVGKLATPKWEELVLGGVNLYLKSDGTDLIYSTLAASGVGSCGANQFVTGDNADAAPTCIQPNFTDLAGTASVVQIQEVMAFVDLSDIASVTGSGTVGVLGTSPTILTSLNVGAAGANNILLQVNATTQAIFEGSVADAAETEFRITNCTDVGADCIVTFPDADTVSPQSFTCTNEFARDLSATTGATNCDPIVTADMPVAHTTFDKSMAFIDPTTADDDMVQWMHGKAVTYTDVDCSTDTGTATIDMDHRVITTPNTVGTDILTGTIICDTNNQADGGFADATIPANVPVNLSITAT
;
A
#
# COMPACT_ATOMS: atom_id res chain seq x y z
N MET A 1 -138.96 24.25 -75.50
CA MET A 1 -138.68 22.89 -76.03
C MET A 1 -137.19 22.54 -76.16
N LYS A 2 -136.25 23.48 -76.35
CA LYS A 2 -134.79 23.17 -76.41
C LYS A 2 -134.15 22.64 -75.11
N LYS A 3 -134.73 22.90 -73.93
CA LYS A 3 -134.19 22.42 -72.64
C LYS A 3 -134.47 20.94 -72.35
N LEU A 4 -135.49 20.33 -72.97
CA LEU A 4 -135.81 18.91 -72.75
C LEU A 4 -134.94 17.99 -73.62
N LEU A 5 -134.48 18.45 -74.79
CA LEU A 5 -133.59 17.67 -75.66
C LEU A 5 -132.15 17.59 -75.12
N LEU A 6 -131.66 18.61 -74.41
CA LEU A 6 -130.31 18.62 -73.83
C LEU A 6 -130.20 17.74 -72.58
N LEU A 7 -131.29 17.61 -71.80
CA LEU A 7 -131.30 16.74 -70.63
C LEU A 7 -131.38 15.25 -71.02
N LEU A 8 -132.08 14.93 -72.12
CA LEU A 8 -132.10 13.56 -72.66
C LEU A 8 -130.76 13.17 -73.29
N ALA A 9 -130.03 14.13 -73.89
CA ALA A 9 -128.69 13.88 -74.43
C ALA A 9 -127.63 13.61 -73.33
N LEU A 10 -127.75 14.23 -72.14
CA LEU A 10 -126.83 13.95 -71.03
C LEU A 10 -127.08 12.60 -70.33
N LEU A 11 -128.27 12.01 -70.47
CA LEU A 11 -128.60 10.68 -69.94
C LEU A 11 -128.10 9.52 -70.82
N PHE A 12 -127.66 9.81 -72.04
CA PHE A 12 -127.15 8.81 -72.99
C PHE A 12 -125.65 8.93 -73.28
N VAL A 13 -124.88 9.68 -72.48
CA VAL A 13 -123.41 9.61 -72.53
C VAL A 13 -122.94 8.51 -71.58
N PRO A 14 -122.45 7.36 -72.06
CA PRO A 14 -121.85 6.36 -71.20
C PRO A 14 -120.59 6.95 -70.54
N LEU A 15 -120.67 7.25 -69.25
CA LEU A 15 -119.51 7.48 -68.41
C LEU A 15 -118.76 6.15 -68.31
N SER A 16 -117.68 6.00 -69.08
CA SER A 16 -116.73 4.90 -68.95
C SER A 16 -116.14 4.95 -67.54
N ALA A 17 -116.71 4.18 -66.61
CA ALA A 17 -116.07 3.91 -65.34
C ALA A 17 -114.76 3.18 -65.64
N SER A 18 -113.63 3.89 -65.56
CA SER A 18 -112.32 3.27 -65.50
C SER A 18 -112.31 2.39 -64.25
N ALA A 19 -112.49 1.08 -64.44
CA ALA A 19 -112.30 0.09 -63.41
C ALA A 19 -110.90 0.28 -62.83
N GLN A 20 -110.80 0.42 -61.52
CA GLN A 20 -109.54 0.53 -60.79
C GLN A 20 -108.80 -0.80 -60.92
N VAL A 21 -107.99 -0.95 -61.98
CA VAL A 21 -107.02 -2.04 -62.12
C VAL A 21 -105.83 -1.67 -61.25
N GLY A 22 -105.67 -2.30 -60.08
CA GLY A 22 -104.50 -2.00 -59.24
C GLY A 22 -104.43 -2.55 -57.82
N ASN A 23 -105.45 -3.25 -57.29
CA ASN A 23 -105.30 -3.88 -55.98
C ASN A 23 -104.59 -5.23 -56.11
N MET A 24 -103.27 -5.21 -56.01
CA MET A 24 -102.46 -6.43 -55.90
C MET A 24 -102.69 -7.06 -54.51
N PHE A 25 -103.35 -8.22 -54.49
CA PHE A 25 -103.66 -8.93 -53.25
C PHE A 25 -102.65 -10.06 -53.04
N LEU A 26 -101.75 -9.91 -52.05
CA LEU A 26 -100.84 -10.98 -51.63
C LEU A 26 -101.60 -11.95 -50.71
N ARG A 27 -101.82 -13.19 -51.15
CA ARG A 27 -102.43 -14.23 -50.29
C ARG A 27 -101.35 -15.06 -49.59
N PRO A 28 -101.32 -15.09 -48.25
CA PRO A 28 -100.51 -16.05 -47.53
C PRO A 28 -101.11 -17.46 -47.60
N PHE A 29 -100.28 -18.47 -47.83
CA PHE A 29 -100.64 -19.89 -47.78
C PHE A 29 -99.66 -20.67 -46.91
N ALA A 30 -100.14 -21.68 -46.18
CA ALA A 30 -99.27 -22.65 -45.52
C ALA A 30 -98.99 -23.81 -46.50
N GLY A 31 -97.81 -23.83 -47.10
CA GLY A 31 -97.43 -24.78 -48.15
C GLY A 31 -97.62 -24.26 -49.58
N VAL A 32 -97.46 -25.14 -50.57
CA VAL A 32 -97.67 -24.81 -51.99
C VAL A 32 -99.15 -24.48 -52.20
N PRO A 33 -99.50 -23.31 -52.76
CA PRO A 33 -100.90 -22.96 -52.98
C PRO A 33 -101.61 -24.01 -53.85
N SER A 34 -102.72 -24.57 -53.34
CA SER A 34 -103.52 -25.57 -54.07
C SER A 34 -104.78 -24.94 -54.67
N GLY A 35 -105.19 -25.42 -55.85
CA GLY A 35 -106.40 -24.97 -56.56
C GLY A 35 -106.10 -24.07 -57.76
N ALA A 36 -107.10 -23.88 -58.63
CA ALA A 36 -106.98 -22.97 -59.77
C ALA A 36 -106.91 -21.53 -59.27
N CYS A 37 -105.92 -20.78 -59.75
CA CYS A 37 -105.86 -19.35 -59.51
C CYS A 37 -106.68 -18.64 -60.61
N ALA A 38 -107.49 -17.65 -60.24
CA ALA A 38 -108.28 -16.90 -61.21
C ALA A 38 -107.58 -15.58 -61.53
N GLU A 39 -107.37 -15.31 -62.82
CA GLU A 39 -106.98 -13.99 -63.33
C GLU A 39 -108.01 -12.92 -62.87
N PRO A 40 -107.59 -11.67 -62.56
CA PRO A 40 -106.34 -11.06 -63.00
C PRO A 40 -105.31 -10.86 -61.86
N LEU A 41 -104.17 -11.56 -61.94
CA LEU A 41 -102.94 -11.36 -61.13
C LEU A 41 -103.06 -11.56 -59.59
N GLY A 42 -103.01 -12.82 -59.14
CA GLY A 42 -102.73 -13.16 -57.74
C GLY A 42 -101.25 -13.48 -57.53
N PHE A 43 -100.60 -12.82 -56.56
CA PHE A 43 -99.34 -13.31 -55.98
C PHE A 43 -99.65 -14.05 -54.68
N ALA A 44 -98.93 -15.14 -54.43
CA ALA A 44 -99.04 -15.93 -53.21
C ALA A 44 -97.69 -16.04 -52.52
N LEU A 45 -97.70 -15.96 -51.20
CA LEU A 45 -96.55 -16.18 -50.34
C LEU A 45 -96.77 -17.47 -49.55
N ASN A 46 -95.89 -18.46 -49.73
CA ASN A 46 -95.87 -19.62 -48.86
C ASN A 46 -95.23 -19.21 -47.52
N THR A 47 -96.02 -19.07 -46.47
CA THR A 47 -95.56 -18.64 -45.15
C THR A 47 -94.74 -19.71 -44.42
N THR A 48 -94.74 -20.95 -44.90
CA THR A 48 -93.94 -22.04 -44.32
C THR A 48 -92.47 -21.96 -44.72
N ASN A 49 -92.16 -21.51 -45.94
CA ASN A 49 -90.78 -21.48 -46.46
C ASN A 49 -90.37 -20.16 -47.14
N GLY A 50 -91.28 -19.18 -47.22
CA GLY A 50 -91.05 -17.88 -47.84
C GLY A 50 -91.18 -17.84 -49.36
N ASP A 51 -91.44 -18.97 -50.03
CA ASP A 51 -91.53 -19.01 -51.50
C ASP A 51 -92.63 -18.09 -52.06
N PHE A 52 -92.31 -17.37 -53.14
CA PHE A 52 -93.28 -16.58 -53.89
C PHE A 52 -93.80 -17.36 -55.09
N TYR A 53 -95.12 -17.30 -55.30
CA TYR A 53 -95.82 -17.90 -56.43
C TYR A 53 -96.60 -16.81 -57.18
N SER A 54 -96.62 -16.87 -58.51
CA SER A 54 -97.55 -16.11 -59.35
C SER A 54 -98.59 -17.04 -59.95
N CYS A 55 -99.79 -16.51 -60.17
CA CYS A 55 -100.77 -17.18 -61.02
C CYS A 55 -100.36 -17.06 -62.50
N ASP A 56 -100.19 -18.18 -63.20
CA ASP A 56 -99.97 -18.22 -64.64
C ASP A 56 -100.86 -19.31 -65.26
N ALA A 57 -101.63 -18.95 -66.29
CA ALA A 57 -102.58 -19.82 -66.97
C ALA A 57 -103.54 -20.61 -66.04
N GLY A 58 -103.89 -20.04 -64.89
CA GLY A 58 -104.76 -20.66 -63.91
C GLY A 58 -104.07 -21.64 -62.93
N ALA A 59 -102.74 -21.76 -62.98
CA ALA A 59 -101.94 -22.54 -62.05
C ALA A 59 -100.96 -21.67 -61.25
N TRP A 60 -100.64 -22.08 -60.02
CA TRP A 60 -99.62 -21.42 -59.21
C TRP A 60 -98.23 -21.86 -59.64
N VAL A 61 -97.45 -20.93 -60.18
CA VAL A 61 -96.06 -21.14 -60.60
C VAL A 61 -95.14 -20.49 -59.58
N LYS A 62 -94.17 -21.24 -59.07
CA LYS A 62 -93.13 -20.71 -58.17
C LYS A 62 -92.21 -19.77 -58.97
N ILE A 63 -92.16 -18.50 -58.59
CA ILE A 63 -91.36 -17.46 -59.27
C ILE A 63 -90.04 -17.14 -58.57
N GLY A 64 -89.85 -17.61 -57.34
CA GLY A 64 -88.56 -17.54 -56.68
C GLY A 64 -88.59 -18.14 -55.27
N PRO A 65 -87.45 -18.67 -54.79
CA PRO A 65 -87.30 -18.95 -53.36
C PRO A 65 -87.38 -17.62 -52.60
N GLY A 66 -88.18 -17.58 -51.53
CA GLY A 66 -88.13 -16.46 -50.58
C GLY A 66 -86.72 -16.32 -50.05
N ALA A 67 -86.19 -15.10 -49.99
CA ALA A 67 -84.80 -14.83 -49.63
C ALA A 67 -84.35 -15.56 -48.35
N ALA A 68 -83.74 -16.72 -48.54
CA ALA A 68 -82.82 -17.36 -47.62
C ALA A 68 -81.66 -17.90 -48.47
N ALA A 69 -80.97 -16.99 -49.17
CA ALA A 69 -79.71 -17.34 -49.82
C ALA A 69 -78.72 -17.68 -48.71
N THR A 70 -78.47 -18.98 -48.55
CA THR A 70 -77.53 -19.60 -47.62
C THR A 70 -76.10 -19.22 -48.00
N GLY A 71 -75.67 -18.03 -47.59
CA GLY A 71 -74.26 -17.73 -47.32
C GLY A 71 -73.99 -17.85 -45.81
N TYR A 72 -72.72 -17.97 -45.42
CA TYR A 72 -72.31 -17.87 -44.02
C TYR A 72 -72.89 -16.58 -43.41
N GLN A 73 -73.70 -16.70 -42.36
CA GLN A 73 -74.29 -15.53 -41.69
C GLN A 73 -73.23 -14.62 -41.06
N THR A 74 -72.02 -15.12 -40.80
CA THR A 74 -70.93 -14.33 -40.24
C THR A 74 -69.59 -14.98 -40.64
N ILE A 75 -68.66 -14.18 -41.15
CA ILE A 75 -67.23 -14.54 -41.22
C ILE A 75 -66.58 -13.67 -40.15
N GLU A 76 -65.81 -14.24 -39.23
CA GLU A 76 -65.12 -13.49 -38.19
C GLU A 76 -63.60 -13.69 -38.33
N GLU A 77 -62.83 -12.62 -38.15
CA GLU A 77 -61.38 -12.67 -37.99
C GLU A 77 -61.06 -12.34 -36.53
N GLU A 78 -60.52 -13.32 -35.80
CA GLU A 78 -60.19 -13.20 -34.37
C GLU A 78 -61.34 -12.63 -33.52
N GLY A 79 -62.58 -13.01 -33.83
CA GLY A 79 -63.79 -12.59 -33.12
C GLY A 79 -64.38 -11.25 -33.60
N THR A 80 -63.88 -10.67 -34.69
CA THR A 80 -64.46 -9.48 -35.32
C THR A 80 -65.21 -9.84 -36.61
N PRO A 81 -66.52 -9.55 -36.73
CA PRO A 81 -67.26 -9.78 -37.95
C PRO A 81 -66.67 -9.04 -39.15
N LEU A 82 -66.33 -9.78 -40.20
CA LEU A 82 -65.94 -9.27 -41.49
C LEU A 82 -67.16 -8.98 -42.37
N THR A 83 -67.02 -8.01 -43.28
CA THR A 83 -68.05 -7.74 -44.29
C THR A 83 -68.22 -8.92 -45.22
N GLN A 84 -69.42 -9.47 -45.30
CA GLN A 84 -69.74 -10.55 -46.23
C GLN A 84 -69.53 -10.11 -47.68
N ARG A 85 -68.85 -10.95 -48.44
CA ARG A 85 -68.63 -10.78 -49.88
C ARG A 85 -69.16 -12.01 -50.61
N THR A 86 -69.51 -11.86 -51.89
CA THR A 86 -69.94 -12.97 -52.75
C THR A 86 -68.81 -13.97 -53.05
N THR A 87 -67.57 -13.59 -52.77
CA THR A 87 -66.39 -14.41 -53.01
C THR A 87 -65.45 -14.26 -51.84
N LEU A 88 -65.10 -15.38 -51.21
CA LEU A 88 -64.02 -15.49 -50.24
C LEU A 88 -62.79 -16.03 -50.96
N ASN A 89 -61.73 -15.24 -51.01
CA ASN A 89 -60.46 -15.65 -51.63
C ASN A 89 -59.41 -15.79 -50.53
N MET A 90 -58.97 -17.03 -50.29
CA MET A 90 -57.87 -17.31 -49.37
C MET A 90 -56.56 -17.29 -50.15
N ILE A 91 -55.67 -16.34 -49.88
CA ILE A 91 -54.39 -16.18 -50.57
C ILE A 91 -53.25 -16.42 -49.56
N GLY A 92 -52.21 -17.16 -49.95
CA GLY A 92 -50.93 -17.21 -49.22
C GLY A 92 -50.67 -18.44 -48.33
N GLY A 93 -51.57 -19.42 -48.29
CA GLY A 93 -51.32 -20.68 -47.57
C GLY A 93 -52.22 -21.83 -48.04
N THR A 94 -51.83 -23.06 -47.72
CA THR A 94 -52.70 -24.24 -47.88
C THR A 94 -53.85 -24.15 -46.88
N VAL A 95 -55.04 -23.88 -47.39
CA VAL A 95 -56.28 -23.92 -46.62
C VAL A 95 -56.99 -25.22 -46.95
N THR A 96 -57.18 -26.08 -45.95
CA THR A 96 -57.99 -27.29 -46.09
C THR A 96 -59.32 -27.03 -45.40
N CYS A 97 -60.38 -26.88 -46.17
CA CYS A 97 -61.73 -26.77 -45.63
C CYS A 97 -62.44 -28.11 -45.73
N ALA A 98 -63.11 -28.52 -44.66
CA ALA A 98 -63.98 -29.66 -44.63
C ALA A 98 -65.36 -29.23 -44.12
N ASP A 99 -66.41 -29.57 -44.85
CA ASP A 99 -67.77 -29.37 -44.37
C ASP A 99 -68.08 -30.43 -43.31
N ASN A 100 -68.63 -29.98 -42.19
CA ASN A 100 -69.24 -30.83 -41.17
C ASN A 100 -70.77 -30.59 -41.13
N VAL A 101 -71.48 -31.29 -40.25
CA VAL A 101 -72.94 -31.25 -40.16
C VAL A 101 -73.51 -29.83 -39.87
N THR A 102 -72.74 -28.96 -39.20
CA THR A 102 -73.21 -27.65 -38.72
C THR A 102 -72.33 -26.47 -39.14
N LYS A 103 -71.12 -26.70 -39.65
CA LYS A 103 -70.17 -25.65 -40.04
C LYS A 103 -69.13 -26.17 -41.04
N THR A 104 -68.48 -25.25 -41.73
CA THR A 104 -67.28 -25.52 -42.51
C THR A 104 -66.06 -25.25 -41.65
N ASP A 105 -65.26 -26.28 -41.41
CA ASP A 105 -64.02 -26.19 -40.66
C ASP A 105 -62.87 -25.98 -41.65
N CYS A 106 -62.35 -24.75 -41.72
CA CYS A 106 -61.15 -24.44 -42.48
C CYS A 106 -59.92 -24.50 -41.58
N THR A 107 -58.99 -25.38 -41.90
CA THR A 107 -57.68 -25.45 -41.28
C THR A 107 -56.67 -24.71 -42.14
N PHE A 108 -56.09 -23.65 -41.57
CA PHE A 108 -54.94 -22.97 -42.16
C PHE A 108 -53.69 -23.67 -41.67
N THR A 109 -53.00 -24.39 -42.56
CA THR A 109 -51.69 -24.96 -42.23
C THR A 109 -50.64 -23.87 -42.45
N ALA A 110 -50.65 -22.84 -41.61
CA ALA A 110 -49.63 -21.80 -41.63
C ALA A 110 -48.36 -22.34 -40.97
N GLY A 111 -47.33 -22.60 -41.78
CA GLY A 111 -45.92 -22.35 -41.45
C GLY A 111 -45.29 -22.98 -40.21
N GLY A 112 -45.91 -23.96 -39.55
CA GLY A 112 -45.36 -24.64 -38.37
C GLY A 112 -44.26 -25.67 -38.68
N GLY A 113 -43.49 -25.49 -39.75
CA GLY A 113 -42.25 -26.24 -39.92
C GLY A 113 -41.28 -25.91 -38.78
N THR A 114 -40.28 -26.75 -38.55
CA THR A 114 -39.20 -26.44 -37.60
C THR A 114 -38.63 -25.06 -37.93
N HIS A 115 -38.78 -24.12 -36.99
CA HIS A 115 -38.38 -22.72 -37.18
C HIS A 115 -36.93 -22.55 -36.70
N ASP A 116 -35.99 -22.82 -37.59
CA ASP A 116 -34.58 -22.59 -37.31
C ASP A 116 -34.25 -21.11 -37.55
N ILE A 117 -33.82 -20.41 -36.49
CA ILE A 117 -33.46 -18.98 -36.54
C ILE A 117 -32.41 -18.70 -37.63
N LEU A 118 -31.46 -19.63 -37.80
CA LEU A 118 -30.39 -19.55 -38.79
C LEU A 118 -30.74 -20.36 -40.05
N SER A 119 -31.97 -20.22 -40.57
CA SER A 119 -32.38 -20.85 -41.82
C SER A 119 -32.39 -19.87 -43.00
N ALA A 120 -32.33 -20.39 -44.22
CA ALA A 120 -32.41 -19.59 -45.44
C ALA A 120 -33.76 -18.88 -45.63
N THR A 121 -34.79 -19.26 -44.87
CA THR A 121 -36.12 -18.63 -44.87
C THR A 121 -36.06 -17.22 -44.29
N HIS A 122 -35.16 -16.97 -43.34
CA HIS A 122 -34.96 -15.66 -42.73
C HIS A 122 -33.96 -14.84 -43.54
N THR A 123 -34.44 -13.75 -44.16
CA THR A 123 -33.60 -12.91 -45.02
C THR A 123 -32.56 -12.09 -44.24
N ASP A 124 -32.81 -11.87 -42.95
CA ASP A 124 -31.96 -11.16 -41.99
C ASP A 124 -30.99 -12.08 -41.25
N THR A 125 -30.98 -13.38 -41.53
CA THR A 125 -29.97 -14.30 -41.02
C THR A 125 -29.11 -14.87 -42.15
N THR A 126 -27.95 -15.39 -41.78
CA THR A 126 -27.13 -16.25 -42.61
C THR A 126 -27.43 -17.69 -42.21
N ALA A 127 -27.81 -18.52 -43.19
CA ALA A 127 -28.16 -19.90 -42.91
C ALA A 127 -26.97 -20.68 -42.33
N ALA A 128 -27.17 -21.34 -41.19
CA ALA A 128 -26.14 -22.11 -40.47
C ALA A 128 -26.77 -23.22 -39.61
N VAL A 129 -25.96 -24.20 -39.20
CA VAL A 129 -26.40 -25.29 -38.32
C VAL A 129 -25.88 -25.03 -36.91
N VAL A 130 -26.78 -24.87 -35.94
CA VAL A 130 -26.40 -24.60 -34.55
C VAL A 130 -25.50 -25.72 -34.00
N SER A 131 -24.29 -25.35 -33.63
CA SER A 131 -23.37 -26.20 -32.87
C SER A 131 -23.37 -25.85 -31.39
N ARG A 132 -22.95 -26.81 -30.53
CA ARG A 132 -22.98 -26.62 -29.07
C ARG A 132 -22.00 -25.51 -28.67
N GLY A 133 -22.50 -24.53 -27.94
CA GLY A 133 -21.71 -23.42 -27.41
C GLY A 133 -21.56 -22.24 -28.37
N SER A 134 -22.15 -22.32 -29.56
CA SER A 134 -22.25 -21.18 -30.47
C SER A 134 -23.13 -20.08 -29.89
N ILE A 135 -22.89 -18.86 -30.37
CA ILE A 135 -23.74 -17.70 -30.11
C ILE A 135 -24.21 -17.10 -31.44
N VAL A 136 -25.32 -16.36 -31.40
CA VAL A 136 -25.80 -15.60 -32.56
C VAL A 136 -25.28 -14.17 -32.43
N VAL A 137 -24.59 -13.67 -33.46
CA VAL A 137 -24.02 -12.32 -33.50
C VAL A 137 -24.50 -11.57 -34.74
N GLY A 138 -24.68 -10.25 -34.62
CA GLY A 138 -24.87 -9.40 -35.79
C GLY A 138 -23.51 -9.06 -36.41
N LYS A 139 -23.40 -9.09 -37.74
CA LYS A 139 -22.19 -8.65 -38.44
C LYS A 139 -22.39 -7.40 -39.28
N LEU A 140 -21.37 -6.53 -39.32
CA LEU A 140 -21.48 -5.23 -40.00
C LEU A 140 -21.32 -5.31 -41.52
N ALA A 141 -20.42 -6.17 -42.03
CA ALA A 141 -20.10 -6.23 -43.47
C ALA A 141 -21.29 -6.70 -44.33
N THR A 142 -22.27 -7.38 -43.74
CA THR A 142 -23.58 -7.66 -44.31
C THR A 142 -24.55 -7.74 -43.13
N PRO A 143 -25.39 -6.70 -42.88
CA PRO A 143 -26.26 -6.64 -41.70
C PRO A 143 -27.18 -7.85 -41.61
N LYS A 144 -26.70 -8.89 -40.92
CA LYS A 144 -27.35 -10.19 -40.74
C LYS A 144 -26.94 -10.77 -39.40
N TRP A 145 -27.83 -11.59 -38.86
CA TRP A 145 -27.51 -12.48 -37.75
C TRP A 145 -26.79 -13.73 -38.27
N GLU A 146 -25.66 -14.07 -37.66
CA GLU A 146 -24.84 -15.22 -38.03
C GLU A 146 -24.46 -16.04 -36.80
N GLU A 147 -24.19 -17.33 -36.99
CA GLU A 147 -23.56 -18.17 -35.98
C GLU A 147 -22.09 -17.76 -35.81
N LEU A 148 -21.70 -17.41 -34.59
CA LEU A 148 -20.31 -17.46 -34.16
C LEU A 148 -20.09 -18.79 -33.43
N VAL A 149 -19.50 -19.74 -34.17
CA VAL A 149 -19.16 -21.07 -33.66
C VAL A 149 -18.22 -20.95 -32.47
N LEU A 150 -18.45 -21.76 -31.42
CA LEU A 150 -17.57 -21.81 -30.25
C LEU A 150 -16.10 -21.95 -30.68
N GLY A 151 -15.28 -21.02 -30.19
CA GLY A 151 -13.84 -21.03 -30.44
C GLY A 151 -13.12 -22.23 -29.81
N GLY A 152 -11.80 -22.27 -29.99
CA GLY A 152 -10.93 -23.23 -29.30
C GLY A 152 -10.93 -23.08 -27.76
N VAL A 153 -10.10 -23.88 -27.09
CA VAL A 153 -9.94 -23.80 -25.63
C VAL A 153 -9.30 -22.46 -25.24
N ASN A 154 -9.74 -21.89 -24.12
CA ASN A 154 -9.22 -20.63 -23.53
C ASN A 154 -9.36 -19.38 -24.42
N LEU A 155 -10.33 -19.37 -25.34
CA LEU A 155 -10.70 -18.15 -26.06
C LEU A 155 -11.81 -17.39 -25.31
N TYR A 156 -11.85 -16.08 -25.48
CA TYR A 156 -12.92 -15.22 -24.94
C TYR A 156 -13.49 -14.33 -26.04
N LEU A 157 -14.72 -13.86 -25.85
CA LEU A 157 -15.36 -12.95 -26.79
C LEU A 157 -14.76 -11.54 -26.63
N LYS A 158 -14.35 -10.94 -27.75
CA LYS A 158 -13.95 -9.54 -27.82
C LYS A 158 -14.61 -8.86 -29.01
N SER A 159 -14.64 -7.54 -28.99
CA SER A 159 -14.89 -6.75 -30.20
C SER A 159 -13.58 -6.49 -30.93
N ASP A 160 -13.60 -6.54 -32.26
CA ASP A 160 -12.50 -6.06 -33.11
C ASP A 160 -12.76 -4.65 -33.68
N GLY A 161 -13.75 -3.95 -33.12
CA GLY A 161 -14.24 -2.66 -33.60
C GLY A 161 -15.34 -2.76 -34.67
N THR A 162 -15.56 -3.94 -35.25
CA THR A 162 -16.61 -4.19 -36.26
C THR A 162 -17.60 -5.23 -35.77
N ASP A 163 -17.11 -6.40 -35.38
CA ASP A 163 -17.89 -7.57 -35.01
C ASP A 163 -17.46 -8.13 -33.64
N LEU A 164 -18.25 -9.06 -33.10
CA LEU A 164 -17.82 -9.93 -32.00
C LEU A 164 -17.04 -11.11 -32.57
N ILE A 165 -15.85 -11.35 -32.03
CA ILE A 165 -14.97 -12.45 -32.41
C ILE A 165 -14.40 -13.14 -31.17
N TYR A 166 -13.91 -14.37 -31.34
CA TYR A 166 -13.10 -15.02 -30.32
C TYR A 166 -11.65 -14.56 -30.41
N SER A 167 -11.09 -14.09 -29.31
CA SER A 167 -9.67 -13.75 -29.24
C SER A 167 -8.80 -14.98 -29.00
N THR A 168 -7.69 -15.07 -29.74
CA THR A 168 -6.57 -16.00 -29.50
C THR A 168 -5.51 -15.45 -28.56
N LEU A 169 -5.58 -14.17 -28.23
CA LEU A 169 -4.68 -13.55 -27.26
C LEU A 169 -5.32 -13.64 -25.89
N ALA A 170 -4.60 -13.17 -24.89
CA ALA A 170 -4.97 -13.39 -23.51
C ALA A 170 -5.86 -12.24 -23.01
N ALA A 171 -6.89 -12.56 -22.22
CA ALA A 171 -7.87 -11.59 -21.73
C ALA A 171 -7.25 -10.59 -20.73
N SER A 172 -7.00 -9.35 -21.16
CA SER A 172 -6.50 -8.23 -20.34
C SER A 172 -5.18 -8.54 -19.62
N GLY A 173 -4.04 -8.26 -20.26
CA GLY A 173 -2.74 -8.26 -19.58
C GLY A 173 -2.21 -9.62 -19.13
N VAL A 174 -2.75 -10.73 -19.64
CA VAL A 174 -2.23 -12.07 -19.32
C VAL A 174 -0.90 -12.27 -20.05
N GLY A 175 0.15 -12.39 -19.27
CA GLY A 175 1.54 -12.47 -19.70
C GLY A 175 2.44 -12.28 -18.47
N SER A 176 3.73 -12.57 -18.60
CA SER A 176 4.71 -12.32 -17.54
C SER A 176 5.42 -11.01 -17.84
N CYS A 177 5.57 -10.14 -16.84
CA CYS A 177 6.64 -9.16 -16.91
C CYS A 177 8.00 -9.88 -16.79
N GLY A 178 9.04 -9.30 -17.39
CA GLY A 178 10.40 -9.75 -17.13
C GLY A 178 10.75 -9.65 -15.64
N ALA A 179 11.80 -10.37 -15.22
CA ALA A 179 12.28 -10.25 -13.84
C ALA A 179 12.51 -8.77 -13.48
N ASN A 180 12.07 -8.35 -12.29
CA ASN A 180 12.19 -6.99 -11.75
C ASN A 180 11.37 -5.90 -12.47
N GLN A 181 10.39 -6.28 -13.30
CA GLN A 181 9.43 -5.33 -13.88
C GLN A 181 8.04 -5.51 -13.26
N PHE A 182 7.30 -4.41 -13.17
CA PHE A 182 5.96 -4.35 -12.61
C PHE A 182 4.96 -4.01 -13.70
N VAL A 183 3.75 -4.57 -13.60
CA VAL A 183 2.63 -4.21 -14.48
C VAL A 183 2.20 -2.79 -14.13
N THR A 184 2.27 -1.88 -15.11
CA THR A 184 1.75 -0.51 -14.99
C THR A 184 0.57 -0.22 -15.89
N GLY A 185 0.23 -1.16 -16.76
CA GLY A 185 -1.01 -1.10 -17.54
C GLY A 185 -1.41 -2.47 -18.06
N ASP A 186 -2.69 -2.80 -17.90
CA ASP A 186 -3.27 -3.97 -18.54
C ASP A 186 -3.64 -3.62 -19.97
N ASN A 187 -3.09 -4.35 -20.94
CA ASN A 187 -3.41 -4.17 -22.34
C ASN A 187 -4.49 -5.16 -22.75
N ALA A 188 -5.57 -4.67 -23.34
CA ALA A 188 -6.56 -5.53 -23.96
C ALA A 188 -5.88 -6.28 -25.11
N ASP A 189 -6.01 -7.61 -25.14
CA ASP A 189 -5.53 -8.42 -26.25
C ASP A 189 -4.01 -8.38 -26.46
N ALA A 190 -3.22 -8.07 -25.42
CA ALA A 190 -1.77 -8.03 -25.50
C ALA A 190 -1.14 -8.33 -24.13
N ALA A 191 0.18 -8.58 -24.12
CA ALA A 191 0.95 -8.65 -22.88
C ALA A 191 0.83 -7.33 -22.09
N PRO A 192 0.88 -7.35 -20.76
CA PRO A 192 0.77 -6.15 -19.95
C PRO A 192 1.93 -5.19 -20.25
N THR A 193 1.72 -3.90 -20.06
CA THR A 193 2.79 -2.91 -20.09
C THR A 193 3.60 -3.05 -18.81
N CYS A 194 4.87 -3.41 -18.98
CA CYS A 194 5.78 -3.66 -17.87
C CYS A 194 6.86 -2.56 -17.85
N ILE A 195 7.14 -2.03 -16.67
CA ILE A 195 8.22 -1.07 -16.45
C ILE A 195 8.91 -1.42 -15.14
N GLN A 196 10.21 -1.16 -15.08
CA GLN A 196 10.93 -1.18 -13.81
C GLN A 196 10.59 0.12 -13.06
N PRO A 197 9.95 0.06 -11.87
CA PRO A 197 9.59 1.26 -11.14
C PRO A 197 10.86 2.04 -10.78
N ASN A 198 10.78 3.35 -10.91
CA ASN A 198 11.81 4.21 -10.33
C ASN A 198 11.69 4.14 -8.81
N PHE A 199 12.78 4.40 -8.09
CA PHE A 199 12.72 4.46 -6.63
C PHE A 199 11.72 5.49 -6.10
N THR A 200 11.48 6.56 -6.86
CA THR A 200 10.46 7.58 -6.57
C THR A 200 9.03 7.05 -6.60
N ASP A 201 8.79 5.93 -7.29
CA ASP A 201 7.47 5.34 -7.47
C ASP A 201 7.12 4.37 -6.31
N LEU A 202 8.08 4.06 -5.44
CA LEU A 202 7.92 3.22 -4.26
C LEU A 202 7.52 4.08 -3.06
N ALA A 203 6.24 4.12 -2.73
CA ALA A 203 5.76 4.73 -1.48
C ALA A 203 5.76 3.72 -0.32
N GLY A 204 6.23 4.15 0.86
CA GLY A 204 6.28 3.35 2.09
C GLY A 204 7.70 3.16 2.64
N THR A 205 7.83 2.73 3.89
CA THR A 205 9.13 2.34 4.47
C THR A 205 9.38 0.88 4.16
N ALA A 206 10.35 0.60 3.28
CA ALA A 206 10.86 -0.76 3.14
C ALA A 206 11.40 -1.21 4.50
N SER A 207 10.97 -2.38 4.97
CA SER A 207 11.55 -2.99 6.17
C SER A 207 13.04 -3.24 5.89
N VAL A 208 13.90 -3.04 6.90
CA VAL A 208 15.35 -3.30 6.81
C VAL A 208 15.63 -4.75 6.35
N VAL A 209 14.70 -5.68 6.58
CA VAL A 209 14.80 -7.08 6.13
C VAL A 209 14.54 -7.25 4.62
N GLN A 210 13.79 -6.34 4.00
CA GLN A 210 13.49 -6.36 2.56
C GLN A 210 14.62 -5.77 1.70
N ILE A 211 15.55 -5.04 2.33
CA ILE A 211 16.78 -4.55 1.69
C ILE A 211 17.84 -5.65 1.85
N GLN A 212 17.64 -6.77 1.17
CA GLN A 212 18.47 -7.95 1.29
C GLN A 212 19.84 -7.72 0.61
N GLU A 213 20.88 -7.50 1.43
CA GLU A 213 22.31 -7.74 1.21
C GLU A 213 23.02 -7.22 -0.06
N VAL A 214 22.49 -6.18 -0.72
CA VAL A 214 23.28 -5.42 -1.71
C VAL A 214 23.24 -3.94 -1.37
N MET A 215 23.82 -3.58 -0.21
CA MET A 215 24.36 -2.22 -0.07
C MET A 215 25.68 -2.15 -0.84
N ALA A 216 25.59 -2.19 -2.16
CA ALA A 216 26.64 -1.60 -2.99
C ALA A 216 26.63 -0.11 -2.67
N PHE A 217 27.58 0.31 -1.83
CA PHE A 217 27.99 1.69 -1.55
C PHE A 217 26.92 2.74 -1.87
N VAL A 218 26.05 2.98 -0.90
CA VAL A 218 25.34 4.26 -0.82
C VAL A 218 26.43 5.34 -0.83
N ASP A 219 26.40 6.20 -1.83
CA ASP A 219 27.15 7.45 -1.81
C ASP A 219 26.68 8.20 -0.57
N LEU A 220 27.53 8.22 0.46
CA LEU A 220 27.21 8.74 1.79
C LEU A 220 26.96 10.27 1.77
N SER A 221 27.13 10.92 0.61
CA SER A 221 26.77 12.33 0.40
C SER A 221 25.28 12.62 0.59
N ASP A 222 24.39 11.63 0.45
CA ASP A 222 22.94 11.83 0.57
C ASP A 222 22.36 11.49 1.96
N ILE A 223 23.16 10.96 2.90
CA ILE A 223 22.71 10.71 4.27
C ILE A 223 22.85 11.99 5.11
N ALA A 224 21.91 12.92 4.94
CA ALA A 224 21.95 14.25 5.54
C ALA A 224 21.78 14.29 7.08
N SER A 225 21.33 13.22 7.74
CA SER A 225 21.41 13.10 9.21
C SER A 225 21.13 11.68 9.69
N VAL A 226 22.09 11.04 10.37
CA VAL A 226 21.82 9.84 11.18
C VAL A 226 21.56 10.32 12.61
N THR A 227 20.30 10.32 13.04
CA THR A 227 19.89 10.77 14.38
C THR A 227 19.76 9.64 15.40
N GLY A 228 20.32 8.45 15.13
CA GLY A 228 20.27 7.29 16.02
C GLY A 228 21.58 7.07 16.79
N SER A 229 21.49 6.63 18.05
CA SER A 229 22.63 6.33 18.95
C SER A 229 23.42 5.05 18.59
N GLY A 230 23.50 4.71 17.31
CA GLY A 230 24.23 3.55 16.82
C GLY A 230 25.69 3.89 16.48
N THR A 231 26.60 2.96 16.75
CA THR A 231 28.00 3.07 16.31
C THR A 231 28.06 3.04 14.78
N VAL A 232 28.36 4.18 14.14
CA VAL A 232 28.56 4.26 12.68
C VAL A 232 30.02 3.94 12.38
N GLY A 233 30.30 2.68 12.02
CA GLY A 233 31.62 2.27 11.54
C GLY A 233 31.79 2.67 10.07
N VAL A 234 32.51 3.76 9.81
CA VAL A 234 32.91 4.13 8.44
C VAL A 234 34.21 3.40 8.10
N LEU A 235 34.12 2.22 7.48
CA LEU A 235 35.26 1.55 6.85
C LEU A 235 35.26 1.87 5.35
N GLY A 236 35.83 3.02 4.99
CA GLY A 236 36.16 3.35 3.60
C GLY A 236 37.64 3.07 3.33
N THR A 237 37.96 2.25 2.33
CA THR A 237 39.33 2.01 1.86
C THR A 237 39.74 2.92 0.71
N SER A 238 38.94 3.94 0.37
CA SER A 238 39.21 4.89 -0.71
C SER A 238 39.29 6.30 -0.14
N PRO A 239 40.26 7.13 -0.55
CA PRO A 239 40.45 8.49 -0.04
C PRO A 239 39.42 9.43 -0.66
N THR A 240 38.15 9.26 -0.32
CA THR A 240 37.13 10.27 -0.56
C THR A 240 37.14 11.25 0.61
N ILE A 241 37.51 12.49 0.30
CA ILE A 241 37.60 13.63 1.20
C ILE A 241 36.24 13.81 1.88
N LEU A 242 36.16 13.48 3.18
CA LEU A 242 35.05 13.95 4.02
C LEU A 242 35.24 15.46 4.21
N THR A 243 34.50 16.27 3.48
CA THR A 243 34.62 17.74 3.53
C THR A 243 33.94 18.35 4.76
N SER A 244 33.08 17.61 5.49
CA SER A 244 32.65 17.98 6.84
C SER A 244 32.03 16.80 7.58
N LEU A 245 32.45 16.58 8.83
CA LEU A 245 31.76 15.72 9.78
C LEU A 245 31.13 16.61 10.85
N ASN A 246 29.82 16.85 10.75
CA ASN A 246 29.11 17.67 11.72
C ASN A 246 28.70 16.80 12.92
N VAL A 247 29.56 16.72 13.94
CA VAL A 247 29.25 15.96 15.16
C VAL A 247 28.38 16.82 16.07
N GLY A 248 27.06 16.67 15.94
CA GLY A 248 26.11 17.33 16.84
C GLY A 248 26.30 16.86 18.28
N ALA A 249 26.80 17.73 19.13
CA ALA A 249 27.06 17.44 20.54
C ALA A 249 25.74 17.26 21.31
N ALA A 250 25.23 16.02 21.36
CA ALA A 250 24.21 15.61 22.31
C ALA A 250 24.86 14.68 23.35
N GLY A 251 25.51 15.29 24.35
CA GLY A 251 25.69 14.71 25.69
C GLY A 251 26.39 13.35 25.78
N ALA A 252 27.66 13.24 25.39
CA ALA A 252 28.60 12.29 26.00
C ALA A 252 30.05 12.76 25.78
N ASN A 253 30.82 12.76 26.87
CA ASN A 253 32.21 13.19 26.93
C ASN A 253 33.10 12.21 26.14
N ASN A 254 34.03 12.76 25.35
CA ASN A 254 35.06 12.13 24.51
C ASN A 254 34.63 11.65 23.11
N ILE A 255 34.91 12.49 22.12
CA ILE A 255 35.06 12.07 20.72
C ILE A 255 36.47 11.51 20.55
N LEU A 256 36.60 10.19 20.39
CA LEU A 256 37.89 9.55 20.11
C LEU A 256 38.14 9.59 18.60
N LEU A 257 38.81 10.65 18.12
CA LEU A 257 39.30 10.74 16.75
C LEU A 257 40.58 9.92 16.60
N GLN A 258 40.44 8.64 16.23
CA GLN A 258 41.57 7.77 15.97
C GLN A 258 42.02 7.90 14.51
N VAL A 259 42.98 8.80 14.27
CA VAL A 259 43.58 9.00 12.95
C VAL A 259 44.66 7.94 12.75
N ASN A 260 44.47 7.01 11.80
CA ASN A 260 45.43 5.95 11.54
C ASN A 260 46.65 6.53 10.80
N ALA A 261 47.85 6.24 11.27
CA ALA A 261 49.06 7.09 11.17
C ALA A 261 49.74 7.20 9.78
N THR A 262 48.99 7.32 8.68
CA THR A 262 49.56 7.57 7.33
C THR A 262 48.99 8.78 6.60
N THR A 263 47.93 9.41 7.11
CA THR A 263 47.34 10.62 6.50
C THR A 263 46.97 11.65 7.57
N GLN A 264 47.45 12.88 7.40
CA GLN A 264 47.23 14.03 8.29
C GLN A 264 45.73 14.35 8.44
N ALA A 265 45.33 14.79 9.63
CA ALA A 265 44.04 15.43 9.86
C ALA A 265 44.18 16.93 9.58
N ILE A 266 43.57 17.42 8.51
CA ILE A 266 43.54 18.83 8.14
C ILE A 266 42.25 19.42 8.68
N PHE A 267 42.34 20.42 9.55
CA PHE A 267 41.19 21.18 10.03
C PHE A 267 41.11 22.46 9.21
N GLU A 268 40.22 22.49 8.21
CA GLU A 268 39.97 23.71 7.45
C GLU A 268 38.92 24.58 8.14
N GLY A 269 39.19 25.88 8.21
CA GLY A 269 38.16 26.87 8.49
C GLY A 269 37.12 26.94 7.36
N SER A 270 36.00 27.63 7.58
CA SER A 270 34.88 27.69 6.61
C SER A 270 35.19 28.43 5.29
N VAL A 271 36.42 28.88 5.08
CA VAL A 271 36.85 29.62 3.90
C VAL A 271 38.21 29.09 3.47
N ALA A 272 38.33 28.61 2.24
CA ALA A 272 39.61 28.19 1.69
C ALA A 272 40.53 29.42 1.55
N ASP A 273 41.58 29.50 2.34
CA ASP A 273 42.66 30.47 2.19
C ASP A 273 44.00 29.76 1.92
N ALA A 274 44.99 30.52 1.45
CA ALA A 274 46.31 29.97 1.11
C ALA A 274 47.22 29.79 2.34
N ALA A 275 46.70 29.98 3.55
CA ALA A 275 47.44 29.94 4.80
C ALA A 275 46.89 28.83 5.70
N GLU A 276 46.91 27.60 5.18
CA GLU A 276 46.52 26.41 5.93
C GLU A 276 47.27 26.33 7.26
N THR A 277 46.51 26.30 8.35
CA THR A 277 47.03 26.09 9.70
C THR A 277 47.39 24.62 9.85
N GLU A 278 48.64 24.27 9.54
CA GLU A 278 49.11 22.90 9.68
C GLU A 278 49.21 22.55 11.18
N PHE A 279 48.28 21.74 11.69
CA PHE A 279 48.39 21.15 13.02
C PHE A 279 49.45 20.05 13.00
N ARG A 280 50.71 20.42 13.26
CA ARG A 280 51.80 19.46 13.43
C ARG A 280 52.02 19.11 14.89
N ILE A 281 51.71 17.88 15.25
CA ILE A 281 52.35 17.22 16.39
C ILE A 281 53.68 16.67 15.85
N THR A 282 54.78 17.34 16.18
CA THR A 282 56.12 16.93 15.74
C THR A 282 56.89 16.33 16.92
N ASN A 283 57.72 15.30 16.67
CA ASN A 283 58.64 14.69 17.65
C ASN A 283 58.02 13.99 18.89
N CYS A 284 56.83 13.39 18.82
CA CYS A 284 56.33 12.54 19.91
C CYS A 284 56.97 11.13 19.98
N THR A 285 58.14 10.91 19.36
CA THR A 285 58.83 9.61 19.37
C THR A 285 59.71 9.38 20.60
N ASP A 286 59.98 10.42 21.40
CA ASP A 286 60.79 10.28 22.60
C ASP A 286 59.91 10.13 23.84
N VAL A 287 59.99 8.97 24.48
CA VAL A 287 59.32 8.67 25.74
C VAL A 287 59.93 9.59 26.82
N GLY A 288 59.22 10.66 27.17
CA GLY A 288 59.64 11.64 28.18
C GLY A 288 59.99 13.04 27.66
N ALA A 289 59.82 13.33 26.36
CA ALA A 289 59.84 14.70 25.86
C ALA A 289 58.41 15.24 25.69
N ASP A 290 58.17 16.48 26.11
CA ASP A 290 56.89 17.15 25.92
C ASP A 290 56.55 17.27 24.43
N CYS A 291 55.38 16.74 24.04
CA CYS A 291 54.83 16.98 22.72
C CYS A 291 54.45 18.46 22.60
N ILE A 292 55.26 19.25 21.87
CA ILE A 292 54.98 20.66 21.63
C ILE A 292 53.79 20.77 20.68
N VAL A 293 52.67 21.29 21.19
CA VAL A 293 51.53 21.68 20.37
C VAL A 293 51.68 23.16 20.05
N THR A 294 51.94 23.47 18.78
CA THR A 294 52.05 24.86 18.31
C THR A 294 50.74 25.25 17.62
N PHE A 295 50.07 26.29 18.12
CA PHE A 295 48.94 26.92 17.43
C PHE A 295 49.44 28.24 16.83
N PRO A 296 49.62 28.36 15.50
CA PRO A 296 49.79 29.66 14.89
C PRO A 296 48.44 30.37 14.93
N ASP A 297 48.34 31.45 15.71
CA ASP A 297 47.23 32.39 15.58
C ASP A 297 47.39 33.13 14.25
N ALA A 298 46.44 32.91 13.34
CA ALA A 298 46.40 33.53 12.03
C ALA A 298 45.77 34.92 12.14
N ASP A 299 46.48 35.86 12.76
CA ASP A 299 46.55 37.24 12.25
C ASP A 299 47.56 38.11 13.03
N THR A 300 48.62 38.52 12.34
CA THR A 300 49.44 39.73 12.58
C THR A 300 50.44 39.84 13.74
N VAL A 301 50.68 38.82 14.57
CA VAL A 301 51.73 38.92 15.61
C VAL A 301 52.85 37.89 15.42
N SER A 302 54.09 38.39 15.35
CA SER A 302 55.32 37.58 15.28
C SER A 302 55.29 36.46 16.33
N PRO A 303 55.63 35.21 15.98
CA PRO A 303 55.46 34.05 16.85
C PRO A 303 56.12 34.28 18.22
N GLN A 304 55.30 34.33 19.27
CA GLN A 304 55.79 34.42 20.63
C GLN A 304 56.00 33.01 21.17
N SER A 305 57.26 32.59 21.28
CA SER A 305 57.63 31.41 22.03
C SER A 305 57.49 31.70 23.53
N PHE A 306 56.60 31.00 24.22
CA PHE A 306 56.50 31.08 25.68
C PHE A 306 57.17 29.86 26.31
N THR A 307 58.06 30.10 27.27
CA THR A 307 58.72 29.05 28.06
C THR A 307 58.42 29.34 29.53
N CYS A 308 57.39 28.69 30.10
CA CYS A 308 57.24 28.68 31.57
C CYS A 308 58.36 27.78 32.12
N THR A 309 59.38 28.39 32.75
CA THR A 309 60.50 27.63 33.31
C THR A 309 60.13 27.22 34.73
N ASN A 310 59.81 25.94 34.94
CA ASN A 310 59.37 25.34 36.21
C ASN A 310 57.94 25.70 36.69
N GLU A 311 57.04 26.09 35.79
CA GLU A 311 55.64 26.47 36.10
C GLU A 311 54.68 25.88 35.06
N PHE A 312 53.40 25.64 35.43
CA PHE A 312 52.35 25.19 34.49
C PHE A 312 51.52 26.38 33.99
N ALA A 313 51.19 26.39 32.69
CA ALA A 313 50.24 27.34 32.11
C ALA A 313 48.81 26.93 32.47
N ARG A 314 48.16 27.65 33.39
CA ARG A 314 46.83 27.22 33.91
C ARG A 314 45.64 27.74 33.09
N ASP A 315 45.75 28.91 32.48
CA ASP A 315 44.71 29.50 31.64
C ASP A 315 45.32 30.30 30.48
N LEU A 316 44.77 30.11 29.27
CA LEU A 316 45.06 30.94 28.10
C LEU A 316 44.10 32.14 28.15
N SER A 317 44.60 33.33 28.44
CA SER A 317 43.76 34.55 28.41
C SER A 317 43.20 34.76 27.01
N ALA A 318 41.89 34.61 26.87
CA ALA A 318 41.19 34.79 25.59
C ALA A 318 41.33 36.21 25.00
N THR A 319 41.72 37.20 25.82
CA THR A 319 41.83 38.60 25.41
C THR A 319 43.25 39.04 25.07
N THR A 320 44.28 38.32 25.52
CA THR A 320 45.68 38.75 25.35
C THR A 320 46.63 37.66 24.86
N GLY A 321 46.19 36.40 24.80
CA GLY A 321 47.05 35.27 24.44
C GLY A 321 48.16 34.96 25.46
N ALA A 322 48.21 35.69 26.58
CA ALA A 322 49.20 35.48 27.63
C ALA A 322 48.69 34.43 28.63
N THR A 323 49.50 33.42 28.89
CA THR A 323 49.33 32.51 30.03
C THR A 323 49.95 33.14 31.27
N ASN A 324 49.18 33.31 32.35
CA ASN A 324 49.79 33.55 33.65
C ASN A 324 50.49 32.24 34.06
N CYS A 325 51.82 32.25 34.12
CA CYS A 325 52.55 31.17 34.78
C CYS A 325 52.44 31.43 36.31
N ASP A 326 51.90 30.46 37.06
CA ASP A 326 51.84 30.50 38.53
C ASP A 326 52.86 29.48 39.09
N PRO A 327 53.61 29.82 40.16
CA PRO A 327 54.48 28.86 40.83
C PRO A 327 53.64 27.76 41.49
N ILE A 328 54.07 26.50 41.37
CA ILE A 328 53.44 25.39 42.10
C ILE A 328 53.62 25.66 43.60
N VAL A 329 52.54 26.05 44.27
CA VAL A 329 52.53 26.18 45.72
C VAL A 329 52.04 24.86 46.32
N THR A 330 52.47 24.54 47.54
CA THR A 330 52.16 23.27 48.22
C THR A 330 50.65 23.00 48.35
N ALA A 331 49.81 24.03 48.21
CA ALA A 331 48.35 23.92 48.19
C ALA A 331 47.80 23.27 46.90
N ASP A 332 48.57 23.24 45.81
CA ASP A 332 48.17 22.69 44.51
C ASP A 332 48.44 21.18 44.40
N MET A 333 49.24 20.61 45.32
CA MET A 333 49.39 19.16 45.43
C MET A 333 48.23 18.61 46.27
N PRO A 334 47.40 17.69 45.74
CA PRO A 334 46.34 17.06 46.51
C PRO A 334 46.93 16.44 47.79
N VAL A 335 46.27 16.65 48.93
CA VAL A 335 46.70 16.18 50.27
C VAL A 335 47.15 14.71 50.29
N ALA A 336 46.59 13.88 49.39
CA ALA A 336 46.96 12.48 49.21
C ALA A 336 48.42 12.23 48.75
N HIS A 337 49.14 13.24 48.26
CA HIS A 337 50.53 13.13 47.79
C HIS A 337 51.57 13.66 48.79
N THR A 338 51.16 14.14 49.96
CA THR A 338 52.07 14.63 51.03
C THR A 338 52.17 13.70 52.25
N THR A 339 51.33 12.67 52.31
CA THR A 339 51.34 11.63 53.35
C THR A 339 51.70 10.30 52.70
N PHE A 340 52.64 9.56 53.30
CA PHE A 340 53.05 8.24 52.82
C PHE A 340 52.92 7.23 53.95
N ASP A 341 52.11 6.20 53.73
CA ASP A 341 52.00 5.08 54.67
C ASP A 341 53.07 4.04 54.34
N LYS A 342 53.87 3.65 55.33
CA LYS A 342 54.88 2.61 55.19
C LYS A 342 54.63 1.49 56.19
N SER A 343 54.15 0.35 55.71
CA SER A 343 53.94 -0.84 56.52
C SER A 343 55.16 -1.77 56.43
N MET A 344 55.60 -2.29 57.57
CA MET A 344 56.65 -3.32 57.68
C MET A 344 56.10 -4.48 58.51
N ALA A 345 56.29 -5.70 58.04
CA ALA A 345 55.82 -6.91 58.74
C ALA A 345 57.02 -7.76 59.15
N PHE A 346 57.09 -8.12 60.43
CA PHE A 346 58.08 -9.03 60.99
C PHE A 346 57.39 -10.35 61.35
N ILE A 347 57.93 -11.47 60.88
CA ILE A 347 57.39 -12.80 61.15
C ILE A 347 58.25 -13.43 62.24
N ASP A 348 57.61 -13.81 63.36
CA ASP A 348 58.24 -14.41 64.54
C ASP A 348 59.38 -13.57 65.16
N PRO A 349 59.15 -12.29 65.53
CA PRO A 349 60.20 -11.45 66.09
C PRO A 349 60.76 -12.04 67.40
N THR A 350 62.07 -12.12 67.50
CA THR A 350 62.80 -12.56 68.70
C THR A 350 63.65 -11.43 69.26
N THR A 351 64.16 -11.56 70.49
CA THR A 351 65.12 -10.60 71.05
C THR A 351 66.46 -10.58 70.30
N ALA A 352 66.71 -11.53 69.39
CA ALA A 352 67.88 -11.50 68.52
C ALA A 352 67.73 -10.53 67.34
N ASP A 353 66.50 -10.08 67.05
CA ASP A 353 66.20 -9.13 65.97
C ASP A 353 66.33 -7.66 66.42
N ASP A 354 66.68 -7.43 67.70
CA ASP A 354 66.90 -6.11 68.26
C ASP A 354 68.00 -5.36 67.50
N ASP A 355 67.73 -4.09 67.14
CA ASP A 355 68.61 -3.20 66.37
C ASP A 355 69.02 -3.69 64.97
N MET A 356 68.35 -4.71 64.42
CA MET A 356 68.70 -5.26 63.11
C MET A 356 68.05 -4.52 61.93
N VAL A 357 66.98 -3.76 62.19
CA VAL A 357 66.17 -3.14 61.14
C VAL A 357 66.33 -1.62 61.19
N GLN A 358 66.93 -1.08 60.13
CA GLN A 358 67.10 0.36 59.98
C GLN A 358 66.62 0.84 58.61
N TRP A 359 66.05 2.03 58.56
CA TRP A 359 65.71 2.71 57.31
C TRP A 359 66.03 4.19 57.36
N MET A 360 66.08 4.83 56.19
CA MET A 360 66.31 6.27 56.06
C MET A 360 65.25 6.87 55.15
N HIS A 361 64.91 8.13 55.41
CA HIS A 361 64.05 8.93 54.54
C HIS A 361 64.92 9.90 53.73
N GLY A 362 64.73 9.95 52.41
CA GLY A 362 65.50 10.86 51.54
C GLY A 362 65.17 12.36 51.75
N LYS A 363 64.09 12.65 52.48
CA LYS A 363 63.65 13.98 52.89
C LYS A 363 63.32 13.95 54.38
N ALA A 364 63.25 15.13 55.00
CA ALA A 364 62.79 15.23 56.38
C ALA A 364 61.32 14.78 56.45
N VAL A 365 60.98 13.98 57.47
CA VAL A 365 59.63 13.48 57.68
C VAL A 365 59.18 13.79 59.10
N THR A 366 57.87 13.88 59.30
CA THR A 366 57.27 13.97 60.63
C THR A 366 56.41 12.71 60.84
N TYR A 367 56.75 11.91 61.84
CA TYR A 367 55.87 10.82 62.26
C TYR A 367 54.67 11.39 62.98
N THR A 368 53.48 10.94 62.60
CA THR A 368 52.21 11.36 63.20
C THR A 368 51.54 10.25 63.98
N ASP A 369 51.87 9.01 63.67
CA ASP A 369 51.35 7.83 64.35
C ASP A 369 52.30 6.64 64.16
N VAL A 370 52.32 5.72 65.12
CA VAL A 370 52.98 4.41 65.01
C VAL A 370 52.03 3.35 65.54
N ASP A 371 51.56 2.50 64.64
CA ASP A 371 50.72 1.35 64.93
C ASP A 371 51.53 0.05 64.97
N CYS A 372 51.23 -0.83 65.92
CA CYS A 372 51.73 -2.18 65.92
C CYS A 372 50.74 -3.23 66.46
N SER A 373 50.84 -4.44 65.93
CA SER A 373 50.05 -5.60 66.38
C SER A 373 50.85 -6.89 66.25
N THR A 374 50.46 -7.91 67.02
CA THR A 374 50.99 -9.28 66.91
C THR A 374 49.84 -10.25 66.62
N ASP A 375 50.13 -11.34 65.90
CA ASP A 375 49.14 -12.41 65.70
C ASP A 375 48.94 -13.25 66.99
N THR A 376 50.00 -13.39 67.81
CA THR A 376 49.98 -14.05 69.13
C THR A 376 51.04 -13.45 70.05
N GLY A 377 50.83 -13.52 71.38
CA GLY A 377 51.79 -13.03 72.37
C GLY A 377 51.90 -11.50 72.43
N THR A 378 52.89 -10.98 73.14
CA THR A 378 53.19 -9.55 73.21
C THR A 378 54.62 -9.28 72.77
N ALA A 379 54.84 -8.20 72.02
CA ALA A 379 56.16 -7.69 71.69
C ALA A 379 56.24 -6.23 72.08
N THR A 380 57.38 -5.76 72.56
CA THR A 380 57.60 -4.35 72.84
C THR A 380 58.50 -3.77 71.76
N ILE A 381 58.08 -2.68 71.14
CA ILE A 381 58.88 -1.95 70.15
C ILE A 381 59.25 -0.57 70.67
N ASP A 382 60.43 -0.12 70.28
CA ASP A 382 60.90 1.25 70.43
C ASP A 382 61.60 1.70 69.14
N MET A 383 61.69 3.00 68.94
CA MET A 383 62.34 3.57 67.77
C MET A 383 63.28 4.69 68.18
N ASP A 384 64.50 4.68 67.66
CA ASP A 384 65.48 5.75 67.86
C ASP A 384 66.05 6.22 66.52
N HIS A 385 66.32 7.51 66.38
CA HIS A 385 67.06 8.00 65.22
C HIS A 385 68.56 8.10 65.55
N ARG A 386 69.39 7.52 64.69
CA ARG A 386 70.84 7.38 64.90
C ARG A 386 71.63 8.30 64.00
N VAL A 387 72.86 8.61 64.39
CA VAL A 387 73.78 9.35 63.53
C VAL A 387 74.34 8.42 62.46
N ILE A 388 74.31 8.83 61.19
CA ILE A 388 74.73 8.01 60.04
C ILE A 388 76.17 7.46 60.13
N THR A 389 77.06 8.17 60.83
CA THR A 389 78.46 7.74 61.03
C THR A 389 78.62 6.69 62.13
N THR A 390 77.61 6.50 62.98
CA THR A 390 77.60 5.53 64.09
C THR A 390 76.22 4.84 64.21
N PRO A 391 75.79 4.10 63.17
CA PRO A 391 74.43 3.52 63.11
C PRO A 391 74.16 2.42 64.15
N ASN A 392 75.17 1.98 64.89
CA ASN A 392 75.04 0.96 65.95
C ASN A 392 75.10 1.55 67.36
N THR A 393 75.11 2.88 67.49
CA THR A 393 75.03 3.56 68.78
C THR A 393 73.60 4.03 68.98
N VAL A 394 73.02 3.72 70.14
CA VAL A 394 71.68 4.21 70.54
C VAL A 394 71.60 5.73 70.33
N GLY A 395 70.58 6.13 69.61
CA GLY A 395 70.30 7.50 69.21
C GLY A 395 69.38 8.23 70.17
N THR A 396 68.61 9.17 69.63
CA THR A 396 67.53 9.84 70.37
C THR A 396 66.23 9.07 70.13
N ASP A 397 65.53 8.72 71.21
CA ASP A 397 64.24 8.04 71.13
C ASP A 397 63.23 8.90 70.35
N ILE A 398 62.54 8.27 69.41
CA ILE A 398 61.47 8.87 68.60
C ILE A 398 60.17 8.84 69.39
N LEU A 399 59.91 7.77 70.12
CA LEU A 399 58.72 7.56 70.94
C LEU A 399 58.95 8.05 72.37
N THR A 400 57.90 8.51 73.05
CA THR A 400 57.99 8.91 74.48
C THR A 400 58.11 7.71 75.43
N GLY A 401 57.82 6.51 74.94
CA GLY A 401 58.01 5.24 75.61
C GLY A 401 57.79 4.08 74.63
N THR A 402 58.07 2.86 75.08
CA THR A 402 57.92 1.68 74.24
C THR A 402 56.45 1.30 74.01
N ILE A 403 56.09 0.86 72.80
CA ILE A 403 54.75 0.37 72.47
C ILE A 403 54.69 -1.14 72.69
N ILE A 404 53.71 -1.62 73.46
CA ILE A 404 53.49 -3.06 73.69
C ILE A 404 52.50 -3.58 72.65
N CYS A 405 52.99 -4.10 71.54
CA CYS A 405 52.19 -4.72 70.49
C CYS A 405 51.49 -5.98 71.01
N ASP A 406 50.17 -6.03 70.84
CA ASP A 406 49.33 -7.19 71.14
C ASP A 406 48.34 -7.46 69.99
N THR A 407 47.37 -8.36 70.20
CA THR A 407 46.41 -8.75 69.17
C THR A 407 45.35 -7.69 68.84
N ASN A 408 45.38 -6.50 69.45
CA ASN A 408 44.32 -5.49 69.34
C ASN A 408 44.71 -4.20 68.62
N ASN A 409 45.86 -4.16 67.95
CA ASN A 409 46.43 -2.95 67.32
C ASN A 409 46.63 -1.82 68.33
N GLN A 410 47.86 -1.69 68.82
CA GLN A 410 48.26 -0.60 69.70
C GLN A 410 48.83 0.54 68.85
N ALA A 411 48.41 1.76 69.14
CA ALA A 411 48.90 2.97 68.52
C ALA A 411 49.51 3.87 69.60
N ASP A 412 50.62 4.53 69.30
CA ASP A 412 51.10 5.65 70.12
C ASP A 412 51.31 6.90 69.26
N GLY A 413 50.66 7.99 69.67
CA GLY A 413 50.84 9.33 69.11
C GLY A 413 51.81 10.20 69.91
N GLY A 414 52.42 9.66 70.97
CA GLY A 414 53.37 10.33 71.84
C GLY A 414 54.81 10.23 71.33
N PHE A 415 55.30 11.28 70.68
CA PHE A 415 56.67 11.35 70.15
C PHE A 415 57.59 12.19 71.03
N ALA A 416 58.75 11.64 71.39
CA ALA A 416 59.84 12.40 72.02
C ALA A 416 60.57 13.26 70.98
N ASP A 417 60.74 12.73 69.75
CA ASP A 417 61.15 13.49 68.57
C ASP A 417 60.40 13.02 67.31
N ALA A 418 59.31 13.72 66.98
CA ALA A 418 58.49 13.39 65.82
C ALA A 418 59.15 13.72 64.48
N THR A 419 60.14 14.62 64.43
CA THR A 419 60.66 15.19 63.16
C THR A 419 62.04 14.64 62.84
N ILE A 420 62.09 13.68 61.92
CA ILE A 420 63.35 13.05 61.53
C ILE A 420 63.96 13.80 60.34
N PRO A 421 65.19 14.33 60.45
CA PRO A 421 65.86 14.97 59.32
C PRO A 421 66.12 13.99 58.16
N ALA A 422 66.30 14.54 56.96
CA ALA A 422 66.65 13.75 55.79
C ALA A 422 67.96 12.97 56.00
N ASN A 423 67.98 11.71 55.53
CA ASN A 423 69.13 10.80 55.57
C ASN A 423 69.64 10.47 56.99
N VAL A 424 68.77 10.54 57.99
CA VAL A 424 69.05 10.05 59.35
C VAL A 424 68.50 8.62 59.47
N PRO A 425 69.33 7.62 59.82
CA PRO A 425 68.86 6.27 60.12
C PRO A 425 67.85 6.26 61.26
N VAL A 426 66.71 5.63 61.03
CA VAL A 426 65.74 5.26 62.06
C VAL A 426 65.93 3.78 62.32
N ASN A 427 66.17 3.44 63.58
CA ASN A 427 66.34 2.09 64.06
C ASN A 427 65.07 1.65 64.80
N LEU A 428 64.72 0.37 64.62
CA LEU A 428 63.65 -0.28 65.36
C LEU A 428 64.27 -1.27 66.34
N SER A 429 64.05 -1.02 67.63
CA SER A 429 64.40 -1.93 68.71
C SER A 429 63.18 -2.79 69.04
N ILE A 430 63.38 -4.10 69.15
CA ILE A 430 62.31 -5.07 69.40
C ILE A 430 62.71 -5.92 70.60
N THR A 431 61.97 -5.77 71.69
CA THR A 431 62.07 -6.66 72.85
C THR A 431 60.83 -7.55 72.86
N ALA A 432 60.93 -8.73 72.26
CA ALA A 432 59.88 -9.76 72.40
C ALA A 432 59.92 -10.35 73.82
N THR A 433 58.76 -10.41 74.49
CA THR A 433 58.60 -11.00 75.83
C THR A 433 58.03 -12.41 75.77
#